data_AF-A0A497S153-F1
#
_entry.id   AF-A0A497S153-F1
#
_cell.length_a   1.000
_cell.length_b   1.000
_cell.length_c   1.000
_cell.angle_alpha   90.00
_cell.angle_beta   90.00
_cell.angle_gamma   90.00
#
_symmetry.space_group_name_H-M   'P 1'
#
loop_
_entity.id
_entity.type
_entity.pdbx_description
1 polymer ?
#
loop_
_entity_poly.entity_id
_entity_poly.type
_entity_poly.pdbx_seq_one_letter_code
_entity_poly.pdbx_strand_id
1 'polypeptide(L)'
;MISAKIEDFKIALRDLSEICRAASFVFLVPIIFTLYYAGDYGYSLISLTARMSAFIIPTIILYLFHFVLKRIKSDREARTRHIMITVSLAWI
;
A
#
# COMPACT_ATOMS: atom_id res chain seq x y z
N MET A 1 29.97 -6.31 7.94
CA MET A 1 28.72 -6.72 8.62
C MET A 1 27.54 -5.77 8.39
N ILE A 2 27.74 -4.44 8.39
CA ILE A 2 26.67 -3.43 8.19
C ILE A 2 26.11 -3.45 6.75
N SER A 3 26.97 -3.59 5.74
CA SER A 3 26.57 -3.63 4.32
C SER A 3 25.55 -4.73 4.00
N ALA A 4 25.70 -5.93 4.57
CA ALA A 4 24.76 -7.02 4.35
C ALA A 4 23.36 -6.74 4.94
N LYS A 5 23.28 -6.05 6.09
CA LYS A 5 22.00 -5.65 6.69
C LYS A 5 21.25 -4.61 5.84
N ILE A 6 21.99 -3.67 5.24
CA ILE A 6 21.41 -2.65 4.36
C ILE A 6 20.83 -3.30 3.10
N GLU A 7 21.51 -4.31 2.57
CA GLU A 7 21.06 -5.03 1.38
C GLU A 7 19.81 -5.87 1.65
N ASP A 8 19.75 -6.56 2.80
CA ASP A 8 18.55 -7.28 3.24
C ASP A 8 17.33 -6.34 3.39
N PHE A 9 17.55 -5.11 3.89
CA PHE A 9 16.51 -4.11 4.04
C PHE A 9 15.99 -3.59 2.70
N LYS A 10 16.89 -3.41 1.70
CA LYS A 10 16.48 -3.02 0.34
C LYS A 10 15.56 -4.04 -0.32
N ILE A 11 15.84 -5.33 -0.12
CA ILE A 11 14.98 -6.41 -0.63
C ILE A 11 13.61 -6.33 0.03
N ALA A 12 13.57 -6.23 1.35
CA ALA A 12 12.31 -6.13 2.09
C ALA A 12 11.48 -4.90 1.70
N LEU A 13 12.13 -3.75 1.47
CA LEU A 13 11.44 -2.54 0.97
C LEU A 13 10.86 -2.73 -0.44
N ARG A 14 11.54 -3.49 -1.31
CA ARG A 14 11.03 -3.80 -2.64
C ARG A 14 9.80 -4.71 -2.56
N ASP A 15 9.83 -5.73 -1.72
CA ASP A 15 8.68 -6.62 -1.49
C ASP A 15 7.52 -5.82 -0.86
N LEU A 16 7.81 -4.94 0.08
CA LEU A 16 6.84 -4.01 0.67
C LEU A 16 6.20 -3.11 -0.39
N SER A 17 6.95 -2.71 -1.44
CA SER A 17 6.39 -1.92 -2.54
C SER A 17 5.24 -2.66 -3.25
N GLU A 18 5.35 -3.98 -3.43
CA GLU A 18 4.32 -4.77 -4.07
C GLU A 18 3.11 -4.95 -3.15
N ILE A 19 3.34 -5.07 -1.84
CA ILE A 19 2.27 -5.06 -0.83
C ILE A 19 1.53 -3.71 -0.83
N CYS A 20 2.25 -2.59 -0.85
CA CYS A 20 1.64 -1.25 -0.93
C CYS A 20 0.79 -1.10 -2.21
N ARG A 21 1.25 -1.64 -3.34
CA ARG A 21 0.47 -1.65 -4.58
C ARG A 21 -0.81 -2.46 -4.42
N ALA A 22 -0.72 -3.69 -3.92
CA ALA A 22 -1.90 -4.53 -3.71
C ALA A 22 -2.90 -3.87 -2.75
N ALA A 23 -2.42 -3.35 -1.62
CA ALA A 23 -3.23 -2.64 -0.64
C ALA A 23 -3.91 -1.40 -1.25
N SER A 24 -3.23 -0.64 -2.10
CA SER A 24 -3.83 0.52 -2.79
C SER A 24 -5.07 0.14 -3.60
N PHE A 25 -5.06 -1.02 -4.28
CA PHE A 25 -6.22 -1.51 -5.00
C PHE A 25 -7.33 -2.01 -4.07
N VAL A 26 -6.98 -2.64 -2.94
CA VAL A 26 -7.97 -3.05 -1.93
C VAL A 26 -8.75 -1.85 -1.41
N PHE A 27 -8.11 -0.70 -1.21
CA PHE A 27 -8.77 0.54 -0.79
C PHE A 27 -9.72 1.15 -1.83
N LEU A 28 -9.70 0.70 -3.09
CA LEU A 28 -10.71 1.10 -4.07
C LEU A 28 -12.06 0.40 -3.84
N VAL A 29 -12.06 -0.78 -3.22
CA VAL A 29 -13.29 -1.57 -3.02
C VAL A 29 -14.32 -0.81 -2.20
N PRO A 30 -14.00 -0.22 -1.03
CA PRO A 30 -14.94 0.59 -0.27
C PRO A 30 -15.48 1.81 -1.02
N ILE A 31 -14.73 2.37 -1.96
CA ILE A 31 -15.18 3.51 -2.78
C ILE A 31 -16.34 3.09 -3.68
N ILE A 32 -16.23 1.92 -4.32
CA ILE A 32 -17.28 1.36 -5.18
C ILE A 32 -18.55 1.13 -4.35
N PHE A 33 -18.44 0.54 -3.17
CA PHE A 33 -19.58 0.35 -2.26
C PHE A 33 -20.18 1.67 -1.78
N THR A 34 -19.34 2.66 -1.48
CA THR A 34 -19.81 3.99 -1.04
C THR A 34 -20.64 4.67 -2.13
N LEU A 35 -20.25 4.53 -3.40
CA LEU A 35 -21.03 5.02 -4.54
C LEU A 35 -22.31 4.23 -4.75
N TYR A 36 -22.23 2.89 -4.68
CA TYR A 36 -23.37 2.00 -4.87
C TYR A 36 -24.51 2.31 -3.88
N TYR A 37 -24.17 2.50 -2.61
CA TYR A 37 -25.16 2.80 -1.57
C TYR A 37 -25.46 4.31 -1.39
N ALA A 38 -24.84 5.19 -2.18
CA ALA A 38 -25.00 6.64 -2.00
C ALA A 38 -26.46 7.09 -2.17
N GLY A 39 -27.19 6.44 -3.09
CA GLY A 39 -28.61 6.70 -3.34
C GLY A 39 -29.51 6.28 -2.18
N ASP A 40 -29.24 5.11 -1.59
CA ASP A 40 -30.07 4.55 -0.50
C ASP A 40 -29.94 5.36 0.80
N TYR A 41 -28.75 5.91 1.08
CA TYR A 41 -28.50 6.68 2.29
C TYR A 41 -28.75 8.19 2.14
N GLY A 42 -29.13 8.66 0.96
CA GLY A 42 -29.42 10.08 0.70
C GLY A 42 -28.24 11.00 1.00
N TYR A 43 -27.00 10.56 0.72
CA TYR A 43 -25.81 11.36 1.06
C TYR A 43 -25.77 12.66 0.26
N SER A 44 -25.52 13.77 0.96
CA SER A 44 -25.15 15.02 0.30
C SER A 44 -23.79 14.85 -0.41
N LEU A 45 -23.56 15.62 -1.49
CA LEU A 45 -22.30 15.59 -2.25
C LEU A 45 -21.07 15.77 -1.35
N ILE A 46 -21.16 16.64 -0.34
CA ILE A 46 -20.09 16.90 0.62
C ILE A 46 -19.83 15.66 1.48
N SER A 47 -20.87 15.01 2.01
CA SER A 47 -20.73 13.80 2.83
C SER A 47 -20.18 12.63 2.03
N LEU A 48 -20.64 12.46 0.78
CA LEU A 48 -20.14 11.44 -0.13
C LEU A 48 -18.65 11.64 -0.43
N THR A 49 -18.26 12.88 -0.75
CA THR A 49 -16.86 13.22 -1.04
C THR A 49 -15.96 12.99 0.17
N ALA A 50 -16.41 13.35 1.38
CA ALA A 50 -15.66 13.11 2.62
C ALA A 50 -15.49 11.62 2.94
N ARG A 51 -16.53 10.80 2.68
CA ARG A 51 -16.44 9.34 2.85
C ARG A 51 -15.51 8.71 1.82
N MET A 52 -15.58 9.14 0.57
CA MET A 52 -14.69 8.64 -0.49
C MET A 52 -13.23 9.07 -0.25
N SER A 53 -12.98 10.29 0.22
CA SER A 53 -11.62 10.78 0.47
C SER A 53 -10.90 9.98 1.54
N ALA A 54 -11.62 9.44 2.53
CA ALA A 54 -11.07 8.53 3.54
C ALA A 54 -10.43 7.26 2.95
N PHE A 55 -10.80 6.87 1.73
CA PHE A 55 -10.23 5.72 1.01
C PHE A 55 -9.35 6.12 -0.17
N ILE A 56 -9.69 7.21 -0.87
CA ILE A 56 -8.90 7.76 -1.98
C ILE A 56 -7.52 8.19 -1.49
N ILE A 57 -7.44 8.90 -0.35
CA ILE A 57 -6.17 9.42 0.15
C ILE A 57 -5.20 8.26 0.49
N PRO A 58 -5.59 7.24 1.30
CA PRO A 58 -4.73 6.07 1.52
C PRO A 58 -4.34 5.35 0.23
N THR A 59 -5.27 5.21 -0.72
CA THR A 59 -4.97 4.60 -2.03
C THR A 59 -3.83 5.32 -2.74
N ILE A 60 -3.92 6.65 -2.85
CA ILE A 60 -2.91 7.48 -3.51
C ILE A 60 -1.58 7.38 -2.77
N ILE A 61 -1.59 7.51 -1.43
CA ILE A 61 -0.37 7.46 -0.61
C ILE A 61 0.33 6.11 -0.77
N LEU A 62 -0.39 5.00 -0.68
CA LEU A 62 0.17 3.66 -0.84
C LEU A 62 0.70 3.42 -2.25
N TYR A 63 0.00 3.91 -3.27
CA TYR A 63 0.46 3.81 -4.65
C TYR A 63 1.73 4.65 -4.91
N LEU A 64 1.83 5.84 -4.31
CA LEU A 64 3.06 6.64 -4.34
C LEU A 64 4.20 5.94 -3.62
N PHE A 65 3.96 5.33 -2.46
CA PHE A 65 4.97 4.53 -1.78
C PHE A 65 5.44 3.36 -2.62
N HIS A 66 4.54 2.64 -3.30
CA HIS A 66 4.93 1.63 -4.28
C HIS A 66 5.90 2.22 -5.32
N PHE A 67 5.57 3.36 -5.90
CA PHE A 67 6.39 3.97 -6.95
C PHE A 67 7.78 4.39 -6.46
N VAL A 68 7.89 4.88 -5.23
CA VAL A 68 9.17 5.24 -4.59
C VAL A 68 9.98 3.99 -4.27
N LEU A 69 9.37 2.99 -3.62
CA LEU A 69 10.06 1.80 -3.15
C LEU A 69 10.47 0.85 -4.28
N LYS A 70 9.66 0.77 -5.37
CA LYS A 70 9.97 -0.06 -6.55
C LYS A 70 11.28 0.36 -7.24
N ARG A 71 11.71 1.62 -7.09
CA ARG A 71 12.98 2.11 -7.66
C ARG A 71 14.23 1.51 -6.99
N ILE A 72 14.07 0.85 -5.85
CA ILE A 72 15.17 0.20 -5.14
C ILE A 72 15.56 -1.07 -5.92
N LYS A 73 16.71 -1.02 -6.60
CA LYS A 73 17.29 -2.20 -7.26
C LYS A 73 17.70 -3.23 -6.22
N SER A 74 17.31 -4.48 -6.45
CA SER A 74 17.85 -5.65 -5.75
C SER A 74 18.28 -6.67 -6.79
N ASP A 75 19.55 -7.08 -6.73
CA ASP A 75 20.17 -8.09 -7.58
C ASP A 75 20.19 -9.49 -6.92
N ARG A 76 19.57 -9.66 -5.75
CA ARG A 76 19.51 -10.96 -5.04
C ARG A 76 18.09 -11.50 -4.92
N GLU A 77 17.98 -12.82 -5.05
CA GLU A 77 16.74 -13.57 -4.82
C GLU A 77 16.23 -13.41 -3.38
N ALA A 78 14.91 -13.29 -3.25
CA ALA A 78 14.23 -13.16 -1.97
C ALA A 78 14.45 -14.44 -1.13
N ARG A 79 15.07 -14.28 0.03
CA ARG A 79 15.29 -15.36 1.01
C ARG A 79 14.22 -15.26 2.10
N THR A 80 13.95 -16.35 2.81
CA THR A 80 12.93 -16.41 3.88
C THR A 80 13.06 -15.29 4.95
N ARG A 81 14.30 -14.84 5.20
CA ARG A 81 14.59 -13.72 6.11
C ARG A 81 14.03 -12.38 5.62
N HIS A 82 14.01 -12.14 4.31
CA HIS A 82 13.45 -10.93 3.71
C HIS A 82 11.93 -10.91 3.82
N ILE A 83 11.28 -12.07 3.67
CA ILE A 83 9.83 -12.22 3.87
C ILE A 83 9.46 -11.85 5.31
N MET A 84 10.17 -12.36 6.32
CA MET A 84 9.90 -12.01 7.72
C MET A 84 10.02 -10.50 7.98
N ILE A 85 11.09 -9.86 7.48
CA ILE A 85 11.28 -8.41 7.64
C ILE A 85 10.17 -7.63 6.95
N THR A 86 9.78 -8.05 5.74
CA THR A 86 8.71 -7.41 4.96
C THR A 86 7.37 -7.50 5.69
N VAL A 87 7.03 -8.68 6.20
CA VAL A 87 5.80 -8.88 6.98
C VAL A 87 5.83 -8.01 8.23
N SER A 88 6.92 -8.00 8.99
CA SER A 88 7.05 -7.12 10.16
C SER A 88 6.90 -5.64 9.80
N LEU A 89 7.51 -5.17 8.70
CA LEU A 89 7.37 -3.79 8.24
C LEU A 89 5.96 -3.45 7.77
N ALA A 90 5.23 -4.42 7.20
CA ALA A 90 3.85 -4.21 6.77
C ALA A 90 2.85 -4.11 7.93
N TRP A 91 3.19 -4.65 9.11
CA TRP A 91 2.35 -4.63 10.31
C TRP A 91 2.65 -3.48 11.29
N ILE A 92 3.75 -2.73 11.08
CA ILE A 92 4.07 -1.51 11.83
C ILE A 92 3.28 -0.34 11.26
#